data_AF-A0A2V8E3D5-F1
#
_entry.id   AF-A0A2V8E3D5-F1
#
_cell.length_a   1.000
_cell.length_b   1.000
_cell.length_c   1.000
_cell.angle_alpha   90.00
_cell.angle_beta   90.00
_cell.angle_gamma   90.00
#
_symmetry.space_group_name_H-M   'P 1'
#
loop_
_entity.id
_entity.type
_entity.pdbx_description
1 polymer ?
#
loop_
_entity_poly.entity_id
_entity_poly.type
_entity_poly.pdbx_seq_one_letter_code
_entity_poly.pdbx_strand_id
1 'polypeptide(L)'
;MAIAPVAGPVWPMKNWDHYEALQELLEASGLRVNVLPRRPTMLEHMGDINSHRCLVGGDSLPMHLAIGLGKRCVTLFNCTSPWEIYDYGIQTKIVSPLLEKFFYQRGVDSAATSVIDLNEVFNVVMRTVEVADPLPLVERQ
;
A
#
# COMPACT_ATOMS: atom_id res chain seq x y z
N MET A 1 2.55 11.06 0.34
CA MET A 1 2.29 9.65 -0.02
C MET A 1 0.80 9.38 -0.09
N ALA A 2 0.38 8.24 -0.61
CA ALA A 2 -1.03 7.86 -0.69
C ALA A 2 -1.33 6.57 0.07
N ILE A 3 -2.51 6.49 0.70
CA ILE A 3 -3.08 5.27 1.28
C ILE A 3 -4.36 4.92 0.51
N ALA A 4 -4.50 3.65 0.12
CA ALA A 4 -5.69 3.08 -0.49
C ALA A 4 -6.28 2.00 0.43
N PRO A 5 -7.16 2.38 1.38
CA PRO A 5 -7.57 1.49 2.46
C PRO A 5 -8.71 0.54 2.05
N VAL A 6 -9.37 0.80 0.91
CA VAL A 6 -10.62 0.14 0.54
C VAL A 6 -10.38 -1.10 -0.31
N ALA A 7 -10.81 -2.25 0.21
CA ALA A 7 -11.00 -3.48 -0.53
C ALA A 7 -12.33 -3.48 -1.31
N GLY A 8 -12.32 -4.17 -2.46
CA GLY A 8 -13.55 -4.48 -3.20
C GLY A 8 -14.44 -5.49 -2.46
N PRO A 9 -15.72 -5.64 -2.85
CA PRO A 9 -16.69 -6.48 -2.14
C PRO A 9 -16.41 -7.99 -2.19
N VAL A 10 -15.52 -8.44 -3.10
CA VAL A 10 -15.24 -9.86 -3.30
C VAL A 10 -14.37 -10.46 -2.19
N TRP A 11 -13.43 -9.67 -1.65
CA TRP A 11 -12.50 -10.09 -0.59
C TRP A 11 -12.38 -8.99 0.47
N PRO A 12 -13.37 -8.87 1.37
CA PRO A 12 -13.39 -7.79 2.36
C PRO A 12 -12.23 -7.88 3.38
N MET A 13 -11.66 -9.06 3.62
CA MET A 13 -10.47 -9.26 4.46
C MET A 13 -9.18 -8.61 3.92
N LYS A 14 -9.18 -8.09 2.69
CA LYS A 14 -8.08 -7.25 2.20
C LYS A 14 -8.00 -5.90 2.92
N ASN A 15 -9.07 -5.48 3.61
CA ASN A 15 -9.01 -4.33 4.49
C ASN A 15 -8.10 -4.65 5.68
N TRP A 16 -7.26 -3.69 6.04
CA TRP A 16 -6.35 -3.80 7.16
C TRP A 16 -6.78 -2.78 8.22
N ASP A 17 -6.87 -3.20 9.47
CA ASP A 17 -7.52 -2.42 10.53
C ASP A 17 -6.70 -1.19 10.94
N HIS A 18 -5.39 -1.19 10.65
CA HIS A 18 -4.48 -0.17 11.16
C HIS A 18 -4.19 0.96 10.16
N TYR A 19 -4.95 1.12 9.07
CA TYR A 19 -4.71 2.20 8.09
C TYR A 19 -4.79 3.61 8.70
N GLU A 20 -5.71 3.83 9.64
CA GLU A 20 -5.86 5.12 10.34
C GLU A 20 -4.65 5.39 11.23
N ALA A 21 -4.26 4.43 12.06
CA ALA A 21 -3.07 4.53 12.91
C ALA A 21 -1.78 4.69 12.08
N LEU A 22 -1.70 4.05 10.91
CA LEU A 22 -0.58 4.24 9.97
C LEU A 22 -0.53 5.67 9.44
N GLN A 23 -1.68 6.25 9.07
CA GLN A 23 -1.75 7.63 8.64
C GLN A 23 -1.21 8.57 9.73
N GLU A 24 -1.68 8.42 10.97
CA GLU A 24 -1.25 9.24 12.10
C GLU A 24 0.27 9.15 12.34
N LEU A 25 0.82 7.93 12.32
CA LEU A 25 2.26 7.72 12.51
C LEU A 25 3.11 8.34 11.40
N LEU A 26 2.67 8.24 10.15
CA LEU A 26 3.36 8.82 9.00
C LEU A 26 3.26 10.36 8.99
N GLU A 27 2.13 10.91 9.41
CA GLU A 27 1.98 12.37 9.56
C GLU A 27 2.85 12.90 10.72
N ALA A 28 2.90 12.16 11.83
CA ALA A 28 3.77 12.48 12.97
C ALA A 28 5.26 12.42 12.62
N SER A 29 5.65 11.60 11.64
CA SER A 29 7.03 11.56 11.12
C SER A 29 7.35 12.67 10.09
N GLY A 30 6.39 13.55 9.80
CA GLY A 30 6.56 14.71 8.93
C GLY A 30 6.17 14.49 7.46
N LEU A 31 5.56 13.34 7.12
CA LEU A 31 5.07 13.09 5.77
C LEU A 31 3.65 13.64 5.57
N ARG A 32 3.38 14.18 4.38
CA ARG A 32 1.99 14.46 3.97
C ARG A 32 1.35 13.18 3.44
N VAL A 33 0.29 12.73 4.09
CA VAL A 33 -0.48 11.52 3.73
C VAL A 33 -1.81 11.92 3.12
N ASN A 34 -2.16 11.31 1.99
CA ASN A 34 -3.47 11.47 1.37
C ASN A 34 -4.16 10.10 1.30
N VAL A 35 -5.38 10.00 1.82
CA VAL A 35 -6.22 8.81 1.63
C VAL A 35 -6.92 8.94 0.28
N LEU A 36 -6.74 7.96 -0.61
CA LEU A 36 -7.29 8.04 -1.97
C LEU A 36 -8.82 8.00 -1.93
N PRO A 37 -9.49 8.99 -2.54
CA PRO A 37 -10.94 8.97 -2.65
C PRO A 37 -11.40 7.97 -3.71
N ARG A 38 -12.69 7.66 -3.70
CA ARG A 38 -13.34 7.01 -4.85
C ARG A 38 -13.42 8.00 -6.00
N ARG A 39 -12.97 7.57 -7.18
CA ARG A 39 -13.04 8.37 -8.41
C ARG A 39 -13.99 7.71 -9.42
N PRO A 40 -14.76 8.51 -10.19
CA PRO A 40 -15.64 8.00 -11.24
C PRO A 40 -14.86 7.49 -12.47
N THR A 41 -13.62 7.96 -12.68
CA THR A 41 -12.83 7.62 -13.86
C THR A 41 -11.45 7.06 -13.50
N MET A 42 -10.95 6.18 -14.37
CA MET A 42 -9.60 5.63 -14.26
C MET A 42 -8.52 6.72 -14.34
N LEU A 43 -8.73 7.73 -15.20
CA LEU A 43 -7.79 8.83 -15.40
C LEU A 43 -7.60 9.66 -14.14
N GLU A 44 -8.69 10.00 -13.44
CA GLU A 44 -8.61 10.71 -12.16
C GLU A 44 -7.88 9.89 -11.10
N HIS A 45 -8.15 8.58 -11.04
CA HIS A 45 -7.52 7.69 -10.07
C HIS A 45 -6.00 7.58 -10.32
N MET A 46 -5.60 7.47 -11.59
CA MET A 46 -4.20 7.52 -11.99
C MET A 46 -3.55 8.88 -11.67
N GLY A 47 -4.27 9.99 -11.88
CA GLY A 47 -3.80 11.34 -11.55
C GLY A 47 -3.51 11.52 -10.06
N ASP A 48 -4.39 10.99 -9.20
CA ASP A 48 -4.16 10.98 -7.75
C ASP A 48 -2.89 10.15 -7.45
N ILE A 49 -2.79 8.91 -7.91
CA ILE A 49 -1.65 8.03 -7.64
C ILE A 49 -0.33 8.65 -8.14
N ASN A 50 -0.35 9.24 -9.34
CA ASN A 50 0.85 9.78 -9.97
C ASN A 50 1.47 10.95 -9.17
N SER A 51 0.64 11.65 -8.39
CA SER A 51 1.01 12.82 -7.58
C SER A 51 1.71 12.44 -6.26
N HIS A 52 1.93 11.16 -5.99
CA HIS A 52 2.54 10.66 -4.75
C HIS A 52 3.82 9.87 -5.02
N ARG A 53 4.74 9.90 -4.03
CA ARG A 53 6.01 9.16 -4.08
C ARG A 53 5.85 7.66 -3.91
N CYS A 54 4.88 7.26 -3.07
CA CYS A 54 4.61 5.87 -2.70
C CYS A 54 3.12 5.70 -2.40
N LEU A 55 2.58 4.54 -2.78
CA LEU A 55 1.22 4.09 -2.45
C LEU A 55 1.26 2.93 -1.44
N VAL A 56 0.43 2.97 -0.41
CA VAL A 56 0.23 1.87 0.54
C VAL A 56 -1.19 1.35 0.43
N GLY A 57 -1.39 0.04 0.34
CA GLY A 57 -2.73 -0.54 0.28
C GLY A 57 -2.72 -2.06 0.15
N GLY A 58 -3.90 -2.67 0.02
CA GLY A 58 -4.03 -4.09 -0.29
C GLY A 58 -3.91 -4.39 -1.79
N ASP A 59 -3.95 -5.67 -2.16
CA ASP A 59 -4.13 -6.12 -3.53
C ASP A 59 -5.48 -5.62 -4.10
N SER A 60 -5.43 -4.47 -4.76
CA SER A 60 -6.59 -3.68 -5.19
C SER A 60 -6.24 -2.88 -6.45
N LEU A 61 -7.25 -2.33 -7.13
CA LEU A 61 -7.06 -1.51 -8.33
C LEU A 61 -5.99 -0.40 -8.17
N PRO A 62 -5.99 0.40 -7.08
CA PRO A 62 -4.92 1.38 -6.83
C PRO A 62 -3.50 0.81 -6.93
N MET A 63 -3.28 -0.38 -6.36
CA MET A 63 -1.97 -1.04 -6.38
C MET A 63 -1.54 -1.39 -7.81
N HIS A 64 -2.43 -1.99 -8.61
CA HIS A 64 -2.14 -2.34 -10.00
C HIS A 64 -1.83 -1.11 -10.85
N LEU A 65 -2.54 0.00 -10.62
CA LEU A 65 -2.27 1.27 -11.30
C LEU A 65 -0.93 1.88 -10.87
N ALA A 66 -0.56 1.80 -9.60
CA ALA A 66 0.75 2.26 -9.14
C ALA A 66 1.87 1.52 -9.87
N ILE A 67 1.79 0.19 -9.99
CA ILE A 67 2.76 -0.61 -10.75
C ILE A 67 2.79 -0.16 -12.22
N GLY A 68 1.62 -0.06 -12.87
CA GLY A 68 1.52 0.36 -14.28
C GLY A 68 2.06 1.77 -14.55
N LEU A 69 2.04 2.65 -13.54
CA LEU A 69 2.58 4.01 -13.59
C LEU A 69 4.07 4.09 -13.17
N GLY A 70 4.71 2.97 -12.84
CA GLY A 70 6.08 2.94 -12.33
C GLY A 70 6.23 3.59 -10.95
N LYS A 71 5.15 3.66 -10.17
CA LYS A 71 5.16 4.20 -8.80
C LYS A 71 5.46 3.09 -7.81
N ARG A 72 6.34 3.41 -6.86
CA ARG A 72 6.63 2.49 -5.76
C ARG A 72 5.38 2.27 -4.92
N CYS A 73 5.16 1.04 -4.50
CA CYS A 73 4.04 0.72 -3.61
C CYS A 73 4.42 -0.31 -2.55
N VAL A 74 3.76 -0.21 -1.41
CA VAL A 74 3.79 -1.20 -0.34
C VAL A 74 2.44 -1.89 -0.33
N THR A 75 2.41 -3.20 -0.51
CA THR A 75 1.17 -3.97 -0.67
C THR A 75 1.00 -5.00 0.43
N LEU A 76 -0.15 -4.93 1.09
CA LEU A 76 -0.54 -5.85 2.16
C LEU A 76 -1.33 -7.04 1.58
N PHE A 77 -0.88 -8.26 1.87
CA PHE A 77 -1.52 -9.49 1.43
C PHE A 77 -2.10 -10.24 2.63
N ASN A 78 -3.35 -9.95 2.96
CA ASN A 78 -4.06 -10.56 4.08
C ASN A 78 -4.60 -11.95 3.73
N CYS A 79 -5.25 -12.06 2.56
CA CYS A 79 -5.98 -13.27 2.16
C CYS A 79 -5.87 -13.60 0.66
N THR A 80 -5.03 -12.90 -0.12
CA THR A 80 -4.83 -13.19 -1.56
C THR A 80 -3.38 -13.48 -1.88
N SER A 81 -3.14 -14.07 -3.06
CA SER A 81 -1.82 -14.53 -3.46
C SER A 81 -0.87 -13.37 -3.77
N PRO A 82 0.26 -13.22 -3.05
CA PRO A 82 1.33 -12.30 -3.43
C PRO A 82 2.11 -12.76 -4.67
N TRP A 83 1.98 -14.03 -5.04
CA TRP A 83 2.76 -14.68 -6.10
C TRP A 83 2.20 -14.46 -7.50
N GLU A 84 0.91 -14.13 -7.59
CA GLU A 84 0.24 -13.86 -8.86
C GLU A 84 0.59 -12.47 -9.44
N ILE A 85 1.19 -11.61 -8.62
CA ILE A 85 1.49 -10.22 -8.98
C ILE A 85 2.99 -10.09 -9.20
N TYR A 86 3.39 -9.74 -10.41
CA TYR A 86 4.79 -9.44 -10.71
C TYR A 86 5.11 -8.00 -10.28
N ASP A 87 6.11 -7.83 -9.41
CA ASP A 87 6.38 -6.55 -8.73
C ASP A 87 7.26 -5.57 -9.51
N TYR A 88 7.94 -6.04 -10.57
CA TYR A 88 8.87 -5.26 -11.38
C TYR A 88 9.93 -4.50 -10.55
N GLY A 89 10.26 -4.96 -9.34
CA GLY A 89 11.21 -4.30 -8.43
C GLY A 89 10.71 -2.96 -7.83
N ILE A 90 9.44 -2.61 -8.01
CA ILE A 90 8.85 -1.35 -7.50
C ILE A 90 7.79 -1.58 -6.41
N GLN A 91 7.30 -2.81 -6.25
CA GLN A 91 6.37 -3.18 -5.18
C GLN A 91 7.12 -3.90 -4.04
N THR A 92 6.92 -3.43 -2.82
CA THR A 92 7.29 -4.17 -1.60
C THR A 92 6.06 -4.90 -1.06
N LYS A 93 6.16 -6.22 -0.89
CA LYS A 93 5.04 -7.07 -0.46
C LYS A 93 5.18 -7.40 1.02
N ILE A 94 4.14 -7.12 1.80
CA ILE A 94 4.02 -7.55 3.19
C ILE A 94 2.96 -8.63 3.24
N VAL A 95 3.36 -9.84 3.64
CA VAL A 95 2.51 -11.03 3.58
C VAL A 95 2.06 -11.38 4.99
N SER A 96 0.75 -11.54 5.17
CA SER A 96 0.20 -11.95 6.46
C SER A 96 0.78 -13.30 6.90
N PRO A 97 1.22 -13.44 8.17
CA PRO A 97 1.65 -14.73 8.71
C PRO A 97 0.48 -15.73 8.80
N LEU A 98 -0.76 -15.27 8.66
CA LEU A 98 -1.97 -16.10 8.62
C LEU A 98 -2.51 -16.31 7.20
N LEU A 99 -1.74 -15.98 6.16
CA LEU A 99 -2.18 -16.08 4.77
C LEU A 99 -2.73 -17.47 4.44
N GLU A 100 -2.03 -18.54 4.81
CA GLU A 100 -2.45 -19.92 4.55
C GLU A 100 -3.82 -20.23 5.17
N LYS A 101 -4.07 -19.71 6.38
CA LYS A 101 -5.33 -19.91 7.09
C LYS A 101 -6.50 -19.21 6.39
N PHE A 102 -6.27 -18.03 5.80
CA PHE A 102 -7.32 -17.18 5.24
C PHE A 102 -7.32 -17.10 3.71
N PHE A 103 -6.51 -17.91 3.04
CA PHE A 103 -6.28 -17.86 1.59
C PHE A 103 -7.59 -17.95 0.78
N TYR A 104 -7.86 -16.92 -0.01
CA TYR A 104 -9.05 -16.71 -0.83
C TYR A 104 -10.41 -16.87 -0.13
N GLN A 105 -10.44 -16.74 1.19
CA GLN A 105 -11.69 -16.69 1.92
C GLN A 105 -12.41 -15.35 1.69
N ARG A 106 -13.73 -15.41 1.61
CA ARG A 106 -14.60 -14.24 1.33
C ARG A 106 -15.27 -13.66 2.57
N GLY A 107 -15.09 -14.29 3.73
CA GLY A 107 -15.60 -13.82 5.01
C GLY A 107 -14.85 -12.59 5.52
N VAL A 108 -15.15 -12.19 6.76
CA VAL A 108 -14.36 -11.21 7.52
C VAL A 108 -13.97 -11.86 8.83
N ASP A 109 -12.68 -11.84 9.12
CA ASP A 109 -12.11 -12.30 10.39
C ASP A 109 -11.11 -11.26 10.87
N SER A 110 -11.29 -10.76 12.09
CA SER A 110 -10.44 -9.73 12.67
C SER A 110 -9.00 -10.18 12.83
N ALA A 111 -8.74 -11.48 13.00
CA ALA A 111 -7.38 -12.01 13.02
C ALA A 111 -6.68 -11.83 11.68
N ALA A 112 -7.40 -11.88 10.55
CA ALA A 112 -6.81 -11.66 9.23
C ALA A 112 -6.51 -10.17 8.98
N THR A 113 -7.40 -9.28 9.44
CA THR A 113 -7.33 -7.84 9.18
C THR A 113 -6.40 -7.07 10.12
N SER A 114 -6.02 -7.66 11.27
CA SER A 114 -5.20 -6.97 12.28
C SER A 114 -3.79 -7.54 12.47
N VAL A 115 -3.48 -8.75 11.96
CA VAL A 115 -2.24 -9.46 12.29
C VAL A 115 -0.97 -8.86 11.67
N ILE A 116 -1.08 -8.19 10.52
CA ILE A 116 0.06 -7.47 9.95
C ILE A 116 0.38 -6.29 10.88
N ASP A 117 1.61 -6.24 11.38
CA ASP A 117 2.03 -5.29 12.40
C ASP A 117 2.15 -3.87 11.85
N LEU A 118 1.61 -2.90 12.59
CA LEU A 118 1.64 -1.49 12.22
C LEU A 118 3.07 -0.94 12.07
N ASN A 119 3.97 -1.29 12.98
CA ASN A 119 5.34 -0.78 12.97
C ASN A 119 6.15 -1.42 11.82
N GLU A 120 5.91 -2.69 11.50
CA GLU A 120 6.48 -3.32 10.30
C GLU A 120 6.11 -2.54 9.04
N VAL A 121 4.81 -2.25 8.85
CA VAL A 121 4.34 -1.49 7.69
C VAL A 121 4.95 -0.09 7.68
N PHE A 122 4.95 0.62 8.81
CA PHE A 122 5.56 1.94 8.93
C PHE A 122 7.04 1.93 8.53
N ASN A 123 7.84 1.01 9.07
CA ASN A 123 9.27 0.92 8.79
C ASN A 123 9.55 0.62 7.31
N VAL A 124 8.78 -0.29 6.71
CA VAL A 124 8.88 -0.61 5.28
C VAL A 124 8.57 0.62 4.44
N VAL A 125 7.48 1.32 4.78
CA VAL A 125 7.05 2.53 4.08
C VAL A 125 8.11 3.64 4.14
N MET A 126 8.69 3.90 5.32
CA MET A 126 9.75 4.89 5.47
C MET A 126 10.96 4.56 4.59
N ARG A 127 11.41 3.29 4.60
CA ARG A 127 12.49 2.83 3.71
C ARG A 127 12.14 3.00 2.23
N THR A 128 10.92 2.68 1.82
CA THR A 128 10.47 2.85 0.42
C THR A 128 10.50 4.32 -0.01
N VAL A 129 10.14 5.24 0.88
CA VAL A 129 10.16 6.69 0.60
C VAL A 129 11.58 7.24 0.56
N GLU A 130 12.50 6.80 1.44
CA GLU A 130 13.91 7.19 1.43
C GLU A 130 14.60 6.80 0.11
N VAL A 131 14.36 5.57 -0.37
CA VAL A 131 14.89 5.09 -1.66
C VAL A 131 14.24 5.82 -2.85
N ALA A 132 13.14 6.53 -2.63
CA ALA A 132 12.45 7.32 -3.64
C ALA A 132 12.90 8.77 -3.76
N ASP A 133 13.66 9.30 -2.81
CA ASP A 133 14.35 10.55 -3.04
C ASP A 133 15.53 10.33 -4.00
N PRO A 134 15.67 11.15 -5.05
CA PRO A 134 16.94 11.21 -5.76
C PRO A 134 18.02 11.58 -4.72
N LEU A 135 19.20 10.95 -4.82
CA LEU A 135 20.38 11.41 -4.09
C LEU A 135 20.48 12.94 -4.22
N PRO A 136 20.81 13.68 -3.12
CA PRO A 136 20.99 15.11 -3.22
C PRO A 136 21.96 15.39 -4.37
N LEU A 137 21.53 16.27 -5.30
CA LEU A 137 22.37 16.72 -6.40
C LEU A 137 23.64 17.29 -5.77
N VAL A 138 24.74 16.57 -5.89
CA VAL A 138 26.06 17.11 -5.56
C VAL A 138 26.22 18.32 -6.48
N GLU A 139 26.25 19.52 -5.88
CA GLU A 139 26.51 20.75 -6.61
C GLU A 139 27.80 20.56 -7.40
N ARG A 140 27.68 20.63 -8.73
CA ARG A 140 28.85 20.71 -9.59
C ARG A 140 29.46 22.09 -9.36
N GLN A 141 30.53 22.13 -8.57
CA GLN A 141 31.50 23.24 -8.56
C GLN A 141 32.24 23.29 -9.90
#